data_AF-X5YPK3-F1
#
_entry.id   AF-X5YPK3-F1
#
_cell.length_a   1.000
_cell.length_b   1.000
_cell.length_c   1.000
_cell.angle_alpha   90.00
_cell.angle_beta   90.00
_cell.angle_gamma   90.00
#
_symmetry.space_group_name_H-M   'P 1'
#
loop_
_entity.id
_entity.type
_entity.pdbx_description
1 polymer ?
#
loop_
_entity_poly.entity_id
_entity_poly.type
_entity_poly.pdbx_seq_one_letter_code
_entity_poly.pdbx_strand_id
1 'polypeptide(L)' 'MAAGGGALDFADPGAGVGFGYVTNRMLGFDDVDPRRKVLIDAVYDAL' A
#
# COMPACT_ATOMS: atom_id res chain seq x y z
N MET A 1 1.91 -10.54 -3.60
CA MET A 1 2.22 -10.96 -2.21
C MET A 1 2.26 -9.69 -1.38
N ALA A 2 1.41 -9.53 -0.37
CA ALA A 2 1.62 -8.46 0.61
C ALA A 2 2.83 -8.86 1.46
N ALA A 3 3.87 -8.02 1.52
CA ALA A 3 4.98 -8.26 2.43
C ALA A 3 4.45 -8.18 3.87
N GLY A 4 4.54 -9.29 4.61
CA GLY A 4 4.08 -9.36 6.00
C GLY A 4 4.70 -8.23 6.81
N GLY A 5 3.87 -7.41 7.47
CA GLY A 5 4.33 -6.27 8.28
C GLY A 5 3.95 -4.88 7.79
N GLY A 6 3.16 -4.73 6.73
CA GLY A 6 2.58 -3.44 6.34
C GLY A 6 3.29 -2.71 5.21
N ALA A 7 4.32 -3.31 4.61
CA ALA A 7 4.81 -2.87 3.31
C ALA A 7 3.81 -3.24 2.20
N LEU A 8 3.72 -2.41 1.18
CA LEU A 8 2.83 -2.62 0.04
C LEU A 8 3.40 -2.04 -1.25
N ASP A 9 3.11 -2.71 -2.35
CA ASP A 9 3.49 -2.34 -3.70
C ASP A 9 2.33 -2.62 -4.65
N PHE A 10 2.14 -1.76 -5.64
CA PHE A 10 1.19 -1.98 -6.74
C PHE A 10 1.59 -1.20 -8.00
N ALA A 11 1.04 -1.63 -9.13
CA ALA A 11 1.11 -0.91 -10.39
C ALA A 11 -0.27 -0.93 -11.06
N ASP A 12 -0.69 0.22 -11.60
CA ASP A 12 -1.86 0.38 -12.46
C ASP A 12 -1.45 1.03 -13.79
N PRO A 13 -1.25 0.23 -14.85
CA PRO A 13 -0.95 0.74 -16.19
C PRO A 13 -2.06 1.61 -16.79
N GLY A 14 -3.32 1.43 -16.36
CA GLY A 14 -4.46 2.22 -16.84
C GLY A 14 -4.38 3.66 -16.35
N ALA A 15 -3.98 3.86 -15.10
CA ALA A 15 -3.67 5.18 -14.53
C ALA A 15 -2.23 5.66 -14.79
N GLY A 16 -1.36 4.79 -15.33
CA GLY A 16 0.06 5.09 -15.55
C GLY A 16 0.87 5.21 -14.25
N VAL A 17 0.42 4.58 -13.16
CA VAL A 17 1.02 4.73 -11.83
C VAL A 17 1.69 3.44 -11.35
N GLY A 18 2.83 3.59 -10.67
CA GLY A 18 3.47 2.54 -9.87
C GLY A 18 3.80 3.09 -8.50
N PHE A 19 3.50 2.34 -7.44
CA PHE A 19 3.64 2.81 -6.06
C PHE A 19 4.25 1.75 -5.15
N GLY A 20 5.11 2.18 -4.23
CA GLY A 20 5.71 1.35 -3.20
C GLY A 20 5.79 2.09 -1.86
N TYR A 21 5.37 1.43 -0.79
CA TYR A 21 5.46 1.90 0.58
C TYR A 21 6.15 0.86 1.45
N VAL A 22 7.18 1.31 2.16
CA VAL A 22 8.00 0.49 3.05
C VAL A 22 7.93 1.08 4.46
N THR A 23 7.81 0.22 5.45
CA THR A 23 7.71 0.60 6.86
C THR A 23 8.47 -0.37 7.74
N ASN A 24 9.00 0.12 8.85
CA ASN A 24 9.63 -0.68 9.91
C ASN A 24 8.67 -0.98 11.07
N ARG A 25 7.53 -0.29 11.14
CA ARG A 25 6.50 -0.54 12.14
C ARG A 25 5.53 -1.59 11.60
N MET A 26 5.76 -2.83 12.02
CA MET A 26 4.87 -3.94 11.72
C MET A 26 3.61 -3.83 12.58
N LEU A 27 2.46 -3.84 11.94
CA LEU A 27 1.18 -4.11 12.59
C LEU A 27 0.95 -5.63 12.59
N GLY A 28 0.12 -6.11 13.52
CA GLY A 28 -0.10 -7.54 13.73
C GLY A 28 -0.36 -8.31 12.44
N PHE A 29 0.12 -9.55 12.38
CA PHE A 29 0.17 -10.38 11.17
C PHE A 29 -1.21 -10.91 10.72
N ASP A 30 -2.25 -10.70 11.52
CA ASP A 30 -3.54 -11.37 11.39
C ASP A 30 -4.58 -10.51 10.65
N ASP A 31 -4.38 -9.19 10.59
CA ASP A 31 -5.28 -8.22 9.96
C ASP A 31 -4.66 -7.54 8.73
N VAL A 32 -5.51 -7.11 7.79
CA VAL A 32 -5.09 -6.25 6.68
C VAL A 32 -4.63 -4.91 7.23
N ASP A 33 -3.40 -4.51 6.89
CA ASP A 33 -2.83 -3.25 7.36
C ASP A 33 -3.75 -2.06 7.03
N PRO A 34 -4.26 -1.31 8.03
CA PRO A 34 -5.21 -0.22 7.80
C PRO A 34 -4.62 0.91 6.96
N ARG A 35 -3.28 1.04 6.91
CA ARG A 35 -2.60 2.04 6.08
C ARG A 35 -2.74 1.72 4.60
N ARG A 36 -2.99 0.46 4.22
CA ARG A 36 -3.09 0.05 2.81
C ARG A 36 -4.14 0.84 2.06
N LYS A 37 -5.38 0.86 2.56
CA LYS A 37 -6.48 1.54 1.88
C LYS A 37 -6.26 3.05 1.84
N VAL A 38 -5.87 3.65 2.97
CA VAL A 38 -5.65 5.11 3.06
C VAL A 38 -4.54 5.58 2.11
N LEU A 39 -3.45 4.81 1.98
CA LEU A 39 -2.36 5.14 1.05
C LEU A 39 -2.78 5.00 -0.41
N ILE A 40 -3.54 3.95 -0.75
CA ILE A 40 -4.05 3.77 -2.11
C ILE A 40 -5.01 4.90 -2.48
N ASP A 41 -5.98 5.20 -1.61
CA ASP A 41 -6.96 6.27 -1.85
C ASP A 41 -6.24 7.62 -2.03
N ALA A 42 -5.28 7.96 -1.16
CA ALA A 42 -4.52 9.20 -1.27
C ALA A 42 -3.66 9.31 -2.54
N VAL A 43 -3.14 8.19 -3.05
CA VAL A 43 -2.41 8.18 -4.33
C VAL A 43 -3.36 8.52 -5.46
N TYR A 44 -4.53 7.88 -5.52
CA TYR A 44 -5.50 8.13 -6.59
C TYR A 44 -6.16 9.51 -6.49
N ASP A 45 -6.35 10.05 -5.30
CA ASP A 45 -6.85 11.43 -5.10
C ASP A 45 -5.84 12.50 -5.57
N ALA A 46 -4.55 12.13 -5.73
CA ALA A 46 -3.48 13.04 -6.13
C ALA A 46 -3.14 12.97 -7.64
N LEU A 47 -3.85 12.16 -8.42
CA LEU A 47 -3.71 12.04 -9.88
C LEU A 47 -4.69 12.97 -10.60
#